data_AF-A0A7Z0ILF9-F1
#
_entry.id   AF-A0A7Z0ILF9-F1
#
_cell.length_a   1.000
_cell.length_b   1.000
_cell.length_c   1.000
_cell.angle_alpha   90.00
_cell.angle_beta   90.00
_cell.angle_gamma   90.00
#
_symmetry.space_group_name_H-M   'P 1'
#
loop_
_entity.id
_entity.type
_entity.pdbx_description
1 polymer ?
#
loop_
_entity_poly.entity_id
_entity_poly.type
_entity_poly.pdbx_seq_one_letter_code
_entity_poly.pdbx_strand_id
1 'polypeptide(L)'
;MNEELPASRVIGRGFGSCSQRLAILEAVARSAGIPTRARGFVVRGEFWRPRFRVPRVLMPREVLLCWPDFCIDDQWVTCGEIFRGPEDPCETPAFTNSGPETLFEAIRNRQVSWTKPGTGSATGDLSAWVIRDLGTFPSRDALWQAHNQTFDGVVLPIVDAALILGSRAAGWARRAPSPGSRGRRHPVSPTAPRHPARAGCCPPPEGPG
;
A
#
# COMPACT_ATOMS: atom_id res chain seq x y z
N MET A 1 -8.05 -16.62 -2.19
CA MET A 1 -7.89 -15.22 -1.77
C MET A 1 -9.23 -14.73 -1.23
N ASN A 2 -9.67 -15.21 -0.06
CA ASN A 2 -10.95 -14.73 0.49
C ASN A 2 -10.71 -13.34 1.12
N GLU A 3 -11.26 -12.30 0.49
CA GLU A 3 -11.10 -10.89 0.90
C GLU A 3 -12.00 -10.52 2.10
N GLU A 4 -12.86 -11.44 2.55
CA GLU A 4 -13.68 -11.33 3.76
C GLU A 4 -13.00 -11.95 4.98
N LEU A 5 -11.78 -12.49 4.83
CA LEU A 5 -11.06 -13.06 5.97
C LEU A 5 -10.78 -11.97 7.01
N PRO A 6 -11.10 -12.22 8.30
CA PRO A 6 -10.76 -11.29 9.36
C PRO A 6 -9.25 -11.01 9.41
N ALA A 7 -8.87 -9.76 9.69
CA ALA A 7 -7.48 -9.33 9.76
C ALA A 7 -6.62 -10.23 10.68
N SER A 8 -7.18 -10.66 11.81
CA SER A 8 -6.52 -11.60 12.75
C SER A 8 -6.15 -12.94 12.10
N ARG A 9 -6.99 -13.46 11.20
CA ARG A 9 -6.73 -14.71 10.46
C ARG A 9 -5.66 -14.51 9.39
N VAL A 10 -5.64 -13.36 8.72
CA VAL A 10 -4.59 -13.01 7.75
C VAL A 10 -3.24 -12.90 8.47
N ILE A 11 -3.19 -12.21 9.60
CA ILE A 11 -1.98 -12.11 10.45
C ILE A 11 -1.51 -13.51 10.87
N GLY A 12 -2.42 -14.35 11.37
CA GLY A 12 -2.09 -15.71 11.81
C GLY A 12 -1.55 -16.62 10.69
N ARG A 13 -1.95 -16.39 9.44
CA ARG A 13 -1.38 -17.08 8.26
C ARG A 13 0.05 -16.64 7.96
N GLY A 14 0.40 -15.41 8.33
CA GLY A 14 1.69 -14.81 7.99
C GLY A 14 1.86 -14.51 6.51
N PHE A 15 0.78 -14.48 5.72
CA PHE A 15 0.79 -14.02 4.33
C PHE A 15 -0.63 -13.63 3.89
N GLY A 16 -0.73 -12.74 2.90
CA GLY A 16 -2.01 -12.28 2.35
C GLY A 16 -1.86 -11.40 1.10
N SER A 17 -2.97 -11.17 0.40
CA SER A 17 -3.03 -10.26 -0.76
C SER A 17 -2.74 -8.81 -0.36
N CYS A 18 -2.52 -7.92 -1.34
CA CYS A 18 -2.43 -6.48 -1.05
C CYS A 18 -3.69 -5.96 -0.36
N SER A 19 -4.87 -6.39 -0.79
CA SER A 19 -6.15 -5.99 -0.22
C SER A 19 -6.32 -6.49 1.23
N GLN A 20 -5.93 -7.73 1.51
CA GLN A 20 -5.91 -8.27 2.87
C GLN A 20 -4.92 -7.52 3.79
N ARG A 21 -3.76 -7.09 3.27
CA ARG A 21 -2.81 -6.26 4.02
C ARG A 21 -3.35 -4.86 4.30
N LEU A 22 -4.11 -4.26 3.38
CA LEU A 22 -4.86 -3.02 3.63
C LEU A 22 -5.94 -3.21 4.70
N ALA A 23 -6.65 -4.35 4.71
CA ALA A 23 -7.61 -4.67 5.76
C ALA A 23 -6.96 -4.78 7.15
N ILE A 24 -5.71 -5.26 7.23
CA ILE A 24 -4.92 -5.23 8.47
C ILE A 24 -4.62 -3.79 8.88
N LEU A 25 -4.22 -2.93 7.95
CA LEU A 25 -3.96 -1.51 8.25
C LEU A 25 -5.20 -0.79 8.79
N GLU A 26 -6.36 -1.03 8.17
CA GLU A 26 -7.67 -0.53 8.65
C GLU A 26 -7.98 -1.02 10.07
N ALA A 27 -7.75 -2.31 10.35
CA ALA A 27 -7.99 -2.88 11.68
C ALA A 27 -7.05 -2.28 12.74
N VAL A 28 -5.77 -2.07 12.42
CA VAL A 28 -4.81 -1.43 13.32
C VAL A 28 -5.19 0.02 13.59
N ALA A 29 -5.55 0.79 12.56
CA ALA A 29 -5.99 2.17 12.73
C ALA A 29 -7.23 2.27 13.63
N ARG A 30 -8.25 1.44 13.40
CA ARG A 30 -9.44 1.40 14.27
C ARG A 30 -9.11 1.02 15.70
N SER A 31 -8.14 0.12 15.91
CA SER A 31 -7.68 -0.23 17.27
C SER A 31 -7.00 0.93 18.00
N ALA A 32 -6.45 1.90 17.26
CA ALA A 32 -5.88 3.14 17.78
C ALA A 32 -6.90 4.29 17.86
N GLY A 33 -8.19 4.03 17.62
CA GLY A 33 -9.24 5.06 17.66
C GLY A 33 -9.35 5.92 16.40
N ILE A 34 -8.65 5.56 15.31
CA ILE A 34 -8.72 6.27 14.03
C ILE A 34 -9.91 5.74 13.21
N PRO A 35 -10.92 6.56 12.90
CA PRO A 35 -12.00 6.15 12.00
C PRO A 35 -11.47 5.81 10.60
N THR A 36 -12.02 4.75 10.01
CA THR A 36 -11.69 4.31 8.65
C THR A 36 -12.95 4.18 7.83
N ARG A 37 -12.86 4.44 6.53
CA ARG A 37 -13.91 4.14 5.54
C ARG A 37 -13.29 3.51 4.30
N ALA A 38 -14.09 2.91 3.44
CA ALA A 38 -13.62 2.29 2.22
C ALA A 38 -14.07 3.09 0.99
N ARG A 39 -13.17 3.34 0.05
CA ARG A 39 -13.52 3.77 -1.31
C ARG A 39 -13.46 2.58 -2.26
N GLY A 40 -14.53 2.38 -3.01
CA GLY A 40 -14.65 1.28 -3.96
C GLY A 40 -14.23 1.72 -5.36
N PHE A 41 -13.33 0.98 -6.00
CA PHE A 41 -12.98 1.17 -7.41
C PHE A 41 -13.18 -0.12 -8.19
N VAL A 42 -13.73 -0.01 -9.40
CA VAL A 42 -13.67 -1.07 -10.41
C VAL A 42 -12.48 -0.78 -11.30
N VAL A 43 -11.47 -1.66 -11.28
CA VAL A 43 -10.19 -1.51 -11.98
C VAL A 43 -10.10 -2.53 -13.10
N ARG A 44 -9.52 -2.17 -14.26
CA ARG A 44 -9.24 -3.14 -15.32
C ARG A 44 -8.31 -4.24 -14.81
N GLY A 45 -8.70 -5.51 -14.99
CA GLY A 45 -7.93 -6.65 -14.52
C GLY A 45 -6.56 -6.80 -15.18
N GLU A 46 -6.36 -6.18 -16.35
CA GLU A 46 -5.05 -5.96 -16.98
C GLU A 46 -4.01 -5.42 -16.00
N PHE A 47 -4.41 -4.53 -15.08
CA PHE A 47 -3.52 -3.93 -14.10
C PHE A 47 -2.77 -4.99 -13.28
N TRP A 48 -3.43 -6.10 -12.93
CA TRP A 48 -2.85 -7.14 -12.08
C TRP A 48 -2.11 -8.24 -12.84
N ARG A 49 -2.11 -8.22 -14.18
CA ARG A 49 -1.47 -9.26 -15.00
C ARG A 49 0.00 -9.50 -14.69
N PRO A 50 0.84 -8.47 -14.47
CA PRO A 50 2.24 -8.72 -14.16
C PRO A 50 2.46 -9.58 -12.89
N ARG A 51 1.42 -9.74 -12.05
CA ARG A 51 1.48 -10.47 -10.76
C ARG A 51 0.99 -11.90 -10.82
N PHE A 52 0.21 -12.22 -11.83
CA PHE A 52 -0.36 -13.55 -11.95
C PHE A 52 0.24 -14.24 -13.16
N ARG A 53 0.84 -15.41 -12.95
CA ARG A 53 1.36 -16.28 -14.02
C ARG A 53 0.24 -17.12 -14.67
N VAL A 54 -1.01 -16.67 -14.58
CA VAL A 54 -2.18 -17.40 -15.09
C VAL A 54 -2.51 -16.95 -16.52
N PRO A 55 -3.04 -17.84 -17.38
CA PRO A 55 -3.51 -17.48 -18.71
C PRO A 55 -4.49 -16.30 -18.70
N ARG A 56 -4.46 -15.48 -19.75
CA ARG A 56 -5.32 -14.29 -19.89
C ARG A 56 -6.81 -14.60 -19.71
N VAL A 57 -7.25 -15.77 -20.17
CA VAL A 57 -8.65 -16.22 -20.09
C VAL A 57 -9.11 -16.49 -18.65
N LEU A 58 -8.17 -16.74 -17.72
CA LEU A 58 -8.47 -16.97 -16.30
C LEU A 58 -8.37 -15.70 -15.45
N MET A 59 -7.86 -14.60 -16.03
CA MET A 59 -7.81 -13.32 -15.34
C MET A 59 -9.18 -12.64 -15.40
N PRO A 60 -9.70 -12.14 -14.26
CA PRO A 60 -10.91 -11.33 -14.29
C PRO A 60 -10.69 -10.09 -15.16
N ARG A 61 -11.74 -9.66 -15.87
CA ARG A 61 -11.70 -8.45 -16.72
C ARG A 61 -11.76 -7.18 -15.90
N GLU A 62 -12.49 -7.23 -14.77
CA GLU A 62 -12.66 -6.13 -13.83
C GLU A 62 -12.33 -6.65 -12.43
N VAL A 63 -11.63 -5.85 -11.63
CA VAL A 63 -11.29 -6.15 -10.24
C VAL A 63 -11.80 -5.03 -9.35
N LEU A 64 -12.61 -5.41 -8.37
CA LEU A 64 -13.09 -4.56 -7.31
C LEU A 64 -11.95 -4.36 -6.30
N LEU A 65 -11.53 -3.12 -6.18
CA LEU A 65 -10.51 -2.66 -5.25
C LEU A 65 -11.18 -1.91 -4.11
N CYS A 66 -10.93 -2.37 -2.89
CA CYS A 66 -11.25 -1.62 -1.67
C CYS A 66 -10.02 -0.82 -1.24
N TRP A 67 -10.12 0.50 -1.37
CA TRP A 67 -9.06 1.44 -1.05
C TRP A 67 -9.43 2.25 0.20
N PRO A 68 -8.72 2.07 1.33
CA PRO A 68 -9.13 2.70 2.58
C PRO A 68 -8.79 4.20 2.65
N ASP A 69 -9.67 4.95 3.30
CA ASP A 69 -9.42 6.30 3.79
C ASP A 69 -9.44 6.30 5.33
N PHE A 70 -8.66 7.20 5.92
CA PHE A 70 -8.43 7.30 7.36
C PHE A 70 -8.72 8.72 7.82
N CYS A 71 -9.43 8.89 8.92
CA CYS A 71 -9.72 10.20 9.49
C CYS A 71 -8.57 10.63 10.42
N ILE A 72 -7.69 11.51 9.94
CA ILE A 72 -6.52 12.03 10.65
C ILE A 72 -6.72 13.54 10.77
N ASP A 73 -6.61 14.09 11.99
CA ASP A 73 -6.81 15.52 12.27
C ASP A 73 -8.14 16.07 11.68
N ASP A 74 -9.23 15.31 11.85
CA ASP A 74 -10.57 15.58 11.31
C ASP A 74 -10.65 15.66 9.77
N GLN A 75 -9.64 15.16 9.07
CA GLN A 75 -9.57 15.10 7.61
C GLN A 75 -9.50 13.65 7.10
N TRP A 76 -10.22 13.37 6.02
CA TRP A 76 -10.13 12.09 5.34
C TRP A 76 -8.91 12.05 4.43
N VAL A 77 -7.92 11.25 4.81
CA VAL A 77 -6.69 11.01 4.05
C VAL A 77 -6.74 9.62 3.43
N THR A 78 -6.49 9.53 2.12
CA THR A 78 -6.50 8.24 1.42
C THR A 78 -5.22 7.45 1.69
N CYS A 79 -5.28 6.11 1.71
CA CYS A 79 -4.12 5.30 2.11
C CYS A 79 -2.86 5.49 1.26
N GLY A 80 -3.04 5.89 0.01
CA GLY A 80 -1.95 6.23 -0.90
C GLY A 80 -1.22 7.52 -0.58
N GLU A 81 -1.70 8.31 0.38
CA GLU A 81 -1.13 9.60 0.79
C GLU A 81 -0.61 9.60 2.24
N ILE A 82 -0.94 8.57 3.02
CA ILE A 82 -0.61 8.49 4.45
C ILE A 82 0.89 8.41 4.70
N PHE A 83 1.60 7.63 3.88
CA PHE A 83 3.04 7.52 4.00
C PHE A 83 3.68 8.52 3.03
N ARG A 84 4.43 9.48 3.59
CA ARG A 84 5.29 10.34 2.79
C ARG A 84 6.32 9.46 2.07
N GLY A 85 6.41 9.63 0.75
CA GLY A 85 7.55 9.13 -0.01
C GLY A 85 8.85 9.84 0.39
N PRO A 86 10.00 9.44 -0.17
CA PRO A 86 11.26 10.12 0.08
C PRO A 86 11.16 11.61 -0.25
N GLU A 87 11.95 12.43 0.45
CA GLU A 87 11.92 13.90 0.32
C GLU A 87 12.27 14.38 -1.10
N ASP A 88 12.92 13.54 -1.91
CA ASP A 88 13.22 13.81 -3.32
C ASP A 88 12.36 12.93 -4.27
N PRO A 89 11.33 13.51 -4.91
CA PRO A 89 10.50 12.80 -5.88
C PRO A 89 11.23 12.43 -7.19
N CYS A 90 12.41 13.00 -7.45
CA CYS A 90 13.20 12.69 -8.66
C CYS A 90 13.86 11.31 -8.58
N GLU A 91 14.04 10.74 -7.38
CA GLU A 91 14.77 9.49 -7.17
C GLU A 91 13.92 8.21 -7.26
N THR A 92 12.59 8.32 -7.17
CA THR A 92 11.70 7.14 -7.20
C THR A 92 10.77 7.14 -8.40
N PRO A 93 10.89 6.17 -9.33
CA PRO A 93 9.99 6.09 -10.49
C PRO A 93 8.53 5.89 -10.06
N ALA A 94 7.57 6.26 -10.90
CA ALA A 94 6.15 6.00 -10.61
C ALA A 94 5.88 4.49 -10.46
N PHE A 95 4.90 4.13 -9.62
CA PHE A 95 4.49 2.74 -9.48
C PHE A 95 3.77 2.26 -10.75
N THR A 96 4.32 1.24 -11.41
CA THR A 96 3.77 0.69 -12.67
C THR A 96 3.05 -0.65 -12.48
N ASN A 97 2.97 -1.14 -11.25
CA ASN A 97 2.56 -2.50 -10.91
C ASN A 97 3.33 -3.61 -11.66
N SER A 98 4.51 -3.30 -12.19
CA SER A 98 5.42 -4.27 -12.81
C SER A 98 6.61 -4.58 -11.89
N GLY A 99 7.13 -5.80 -11.94
CA GLY A 99 8.27 -6.22 -11.12
C GLY A 99 7.91 -6.70 -9.71
N PRO A 100 8.89 -6.77 -8.78
CA PRO A 100 8.73 -7.43 -7.49
C PRO A 100 7.92 -6.61 -6.48
N GLU A 101 7.99 -5.27 -6.53
CA GLU A 101 7.32 -4.39 -5.56
C GLU A 101 5.81 -4.47 -5.71
N THR A 102 5.06 -4.86 -4.69
CA THR A 102 3.61 -4.90 -4.65
C THR A 102 2.96 -3.54 -4.41
N LEU A 103 1.69 -3.37 -4.76
CA LEU A 103 0.94 -2.12 -4.49
C LEU A 103 1.02 -1.70 -3.01
N PHE A 104 0.96 -2.66 -2.08
CA PHE A 104 1.08 -2.38 -0.64
C PHE A 104 2.49 -1.92 -0.24
N GLU A 105 3.53 -2.37 -0.94
CA GLU A 105 4.89 -1.87 -0.72
C GLU A 105 5.10 -0.50 -1.36
N ALA A 106 4.48 -0.27 -2.53
CA ALA A 106 4.54 1.00 -3.22
C ALA A 106 3.99 2.15 -2.35
N ILE A 107 2.81 1.97 -1.73
CA ILE A 107 2.22 3.00 -0.86
C ILE A 107 3.08 3.37 0.35
N ARG A 108 4.02 2.51 0.77
CA ARG A 108 4.97 2.83 1.85
C ARG A 108 6.05 3.80 1.38
N ASN A 109 6.43 3.67 0.11
CA ASN A 109 7.61 4.33 -0.45
C ASN A 109 7.25 5.56 -1.28
N ARG A 110 6.01 5.69 -1.75
CA ARG A 110 5.59 6.78 -2.63
C ARG A 110 4.08 6.99 -2.59
N GLN A 111 3.65 8.17 -3.05
CA GLN A 111 2.24 8.46 -3.20
C GLN A 111 1.62 7.70 -4.37
N VAL A 112 0.44 7.11 -4.15
CA VAL A 112 -0.32 6.38 -5.17
C VAL A 112 -1.75 6.91 -5.19
N SER A 113 -2.24 7.28 -6.37
CA SER A 113 -3.60 7.80 -6.52
C SER A 113 -4.39 7.00 -7.56
N TRP A 114 -5.61 6.63 -7.19
CA TRP A 114 -6.60 6.03 -8.10
C TRP A 114 -7.52 7.06 -8.74
N THR A 115 -7.52 8.28 -8.21
CA THR A 115 -8.18 9.44 -8.80
C THR A 115 -7.16 10.28 -9.55
N LYS A 116 -7.60 11.04 -10.56
CA LYS A 116 -6.69 11.96 -11.26
C LYS A 116 -5.98 12.85 -10.23
N PRO A 117 -4.65 13.01 -10.29
CA PRO A 117 -3.94 13.82 -9.33
C PRO A 117 -4.40 15.28 -9.42
N GLY A 118 -4.62 15.90 -8.26
CA GLY A 118 -4.62 17.36 -8.17
C GLY A 118 -3.19 17.85 -8.36
N THR A 119 -2.80 18.19 -9.59
CA THR A 119 -1.61 18.99 -9.99
C THR A 119 -0.27 18.75 -9.25
N GLY A 120 -0.04 17.60 -8.62
CA GLY A 120 1.18 17.26 -7.87
C GLY A 120 2.05 16.25 -8.60
N SER A 121 3.25 16.68 -9.02
CA SER A 121 4.15 16.01 -9.98
C SER A 121 4.80 14.68 -9.52
N ALA A 122 4.48 14.15 -8.33
CA ALA A 122 5.17 13.00 -7.74
C ALA A 122 4.26 11.79 -7.45
N THR A 123 3.08 11.75 -8.04
CA THR A 123 2.05 10.74 -7.78
C THR A 123 2.13 9.60 -8.78
N GLY A 124 2.12 8.35 -8.30
CA GLY A 124 1.80 7.20 -9.13
C GLY A 124 0.32 7.27 -9.54
N ASP A 125 0.01 7.99 -10.61
CA ASP A 125 -1.35 8.10 -11.15
C ASP A 125 -1.79 6.77 -11.77
N LEU A 126 -2.76 6.12 -11.12
CA LEU A 126 -3.39 4.88 -11.56
C LEU A 126 -4.81 5.10 -12.08
N SER A 127 -5.27 6.35 -12.21
CA SER A 127 -6.64 6.68 -12.63
C SER A 127 -6.98 6.14 -14.02
N ALA A 128 -5.98 6.00 -14.90
CA ALA A 128 -6.14 5.39 -16.22
C ALA A 128 -6.60 3.92 -16.17
N TRP A 129 -6.42 3.23 -15.04
CA TRP A 129 -6.85 1.84 -14.83
C TRP A 129 -8.26 1.73 -14.23
N VAL A 130 -8.81 2.83 -13.70
CA VAL A 130 -10.15 2.85 -13.09
C VAL A 130 -11.22 2.90 -14.18
N ILE A 131 -12.15 1.94 -14.13
CA ILE A 131 -13.34 1.86 -14.98
C ILE A 131 -14.49 2.62 -14.33
N ARG A 132 -14.69 2.42 -13.03
CA ARG A 132 -15.74 3.07 -12.23
C ARG A 132 -15.23 3.39 -10.83
N ASP A 133 -15.56 4.56 -10.34
CA ASP A 133 -15.50 4.91 -8.92
C ASP A 133 -16.88 4.64 -8.31
N LEU A 134 -16.94 3.78 -7.30
CA LEU A 134 -18.17 3.39 -6.62
C LEU A 134 -18.48 4.29 -5.43
N GLY A 135 -17.62 5.26 -5.13
CA GLY A 135 -17.76 6.16 -4.01
C GLY A 135 -17.29 5.54 -2.70
N THR A 136 -17.74 6.15 -1.60
CA THR A 136 -17.30 5.82 -0.23
C THR A 136 -18.34 5.00 0.52
N PHE A 137 -17.87 4.04 1.29
CA PHE A 137 -18.63 3.09 2.09
C PHE A 137 -18.15 3.18 3.55
N PRO A 138 -19.04 2.98 4.54
CA PRO A 138 -18.68 3.08 5.96
C PRO A 138 -17.67 2.01 6.40
N SER A 139 -17.56 0.91 5.66
CA SER A 139 -16.57 -0.14 5.90
C SER A 139 -16.28 -0.94 4.62
N ARG A 140 -15.17 -1.67 4.64
CA ARG A 140 -14.84 -2.69 3.64
C ARG A 140 -15.95 -3.74 3.50
N ASP A 141 -16.51 -4.19 4.62
CA ASP A 141 -17.57 -5.20 4.61
C ASP A 141 -18.84 -4.66 3.94
N ALA A 142 -19.18 -3.38 4.14
CA ALA A 142 -20.29 -2.74 3.46
C ALA A 142 -20.07 -2.63 1.94
N LEU A 143 -18.84 -2.38 1.49
CA LEU A 143 -18.48 -2.41 0.07
C LEU A 143 -18.66 -3.82 -0.51
N TRP A 144 -18.20 -4.85 0.18
CA TRP A 144 -18.34 -6.25 -0.24
C TRP A 144 -19.78 -6.71 -0.30
N GLN A 145 -20.61 -6.33 0.69
CA GLN A 145 -22.04 -6.62 0.70
C GLN A 145 -22.77 -5.95 -0.47
N ALA A 146 -22.36 -4.75 -0.88
CA ALA A 146 -23.00 -4.01 -1.96
C ALA A 146 -22.59 -4.48 -3.36
N HIS A 147 -21.35 -4.94 -3.53
CA HIS A 147 -20.76 -5.15 -4.87
C HIS A 147 -20.18 -6.55 -5.14
N ASN A 148 -20.15 -7.45 -4.14
CA ASN A 148 -19.46 -8.75 -4.15
C ASN A 148 -17.94 -8.65 -4.46
N GLN A 149 -17.15 -9.60 -3.97
CA GLN A 149 -15.73 -9.67 -4.31
C GLN A 149 -15.53 -10.19 -5.75
N THR A 150 -14.49 -9.72 -6.44
CA THR A 150 -14.20 -10.13 -7.83
C THR A 150 -13.80 -11.58 -7.99
N PHE A 151 -13.04 -12.10 -7.02
CA PHE A 151 -12.62 -13.48 -7.05
C PHE A 151 -13.58 -14.26 -6.15
N ASP A 152 -14.56 -14.93 -6.75
CA ASP A 152 -15.40 -15.92 -6.10
C ASP A 152 -15.18 -17.31 -6.73
N GLY A 153 -15.51 -18.37 -5.98
CA GLY A 153 -15.45 -19.75 -6.47
C GLY A 153 -14.06 -20.32 -6.78
N VAL A 154 -13.96 -21.09 -7.87
CA VAL A 154 -12.87 -22.04 -8.20
C VAL A 154 -11.55 -21.34 -8.60
N VAL A 155 -11.57 -20.05 -8.94
CA VAL A 155 -10.38 -19.27 -9.35
C VAL A 155 -9.49 -18.92 -8.14
N LEU A 156 -10.11 -18.75 -6.96
CA LEU A 156 -9.46 -18.40 -5.70
C LEU A 156 -8.31 -19.34 -5.27
N PRO A 157 -8.45 -20.68 -5.28
CA PRO A 157 -7.37 -21.59 -4.89
C PRO A 157 -6.19 -21.58 -5.86
N ILE A 158 -6.42 -21.38 -7.15
CA ILE A 158 -5.36 -21.34 -8.18
C ILE A 158 -4.52 -20.08 -8.03
N VAL A 159 -5.18 -18.94 -7.83
CA VAL A 159 -4.52 -17.65 -7.59
C VAL A 159 -3.77 -17.65 -6.25
N ASP A 160 -4.36 -18.23 -5.19
CA ASP A 160 -3.68 -18.40 -3.90
C ASP A 160 -2.44 -19.27 -4.02
N ALA A 161 -2.54 -20.43 -4.70
CA ALA A 161 -1.39 -21.31 -4.90
C ALA A 161 -0.27 -20.60 -5.67
N ALA A 162 -0.59 -19.87 -6.73
CA ALA A 162 0.38 -19.10 -7.51
C ALA A 162 1.08 -18.01 -6.69
N LEU A 163 0.36 -17.31 -5.81
CA LEU A 163 0.92 -16.33 -4.89
C LEU A 163 1.82 -16.98 -3.81
N ILE A 164 1.41 -18.11 -3.24
CA ILE A 164 2.18 -18.88 -2.25
C ILE A 164 3.49 -19.40 -2.87
N LEU A 165 3.43 -19.92 -4.10
CA LEU A 165 4.61 -20.40 -4.82
C LEU A 165 5.56 -19.26 -5.20
N GLY A 166 5.04 -18.07 -5.54
CA GLY A 166 5.86 -16.88 -5.82
C GLY A 166 6.52 -16.27 -4.59
N SER A 167 5.85 -16.26 -3.43
CA SER A 167 6.37 -15.68 -2.18
C SER A 167 7.42 -16.56 -1.48
N ARG A 168 7.48 -17.87 -1.80
CA ARG A 168 8.62 -18.73 -1.41
C ARG A 168 9.89 -18.42 -2.21
N ALA A 169 9.78 -17.84 -3.40
CA ALA A 169 10.92 -17.37 -4.19
C ALA A 169 11.36 -15.94 -3.82
N ALA A 170 10.41 -15.08 -3.41
CA ALA A 170 10.65 -13.71 -2.97
C ALA A 170 10.86 -13.62 -1.44
N GLY A 171 11.84 -14.36 -0.91
CA GLY A 171 12.51 -13.99 0.34
C GLY A 171 11.64 -13.79 1.59
N TRP A 172 10.49 -14.46 1.75
CA TRP A 172 9.85 -14.60 3.06
C TRP A 172 10.62 -15.62 3.91
N ALA A 173 11.91 -15.38 4.13
CA ALA A 173 12.61 -15.98 5.24
C ALA A 173 12.32 -15.08 6.44
N ARG A 174 11.72 -15.67 7.49
CA ARG A 174 11.77 -15.08 8.83
C ARG A 174 13.21 -14.60 9.06
N ARG A 175 13.44 -13.29 9.17
CA ARG A 175 14.60 -12.85 9.95
C ARG A 175 14.27 -13.23 11.38
N ALA A 176 14.63 -14.46 11.74
CA ALA A 176 14.76 -14.83 13.13
C ALA A 176 15.72 -13.81 13.77
N PRO A 177 15.41 -13.25 14.94
CA PRO A 177 16.39 -12.46 15.66
C PRO A 177 17.60 -13.36 15.93
N SER A 178 18.78 -12.95 15.44
CA SER A 178 20.02 -13.66 15.74
C SER A 178 20.19 -13.77 17.25
N PRO A 179 20.39 -14.97 17.81
CA PRO A 179 20.67 -15.10 19.22
C PRO A 179 22.12 -14.67 19.46
N GLY A 180 22.33 -13.45 19.95
CA GLY A 180 23.61 -13.08 20.54
C GLY A 180 24.06 -11.63 20.36
N SER A 181 23.63 -10.76 21.26
CA SER A 181 24.55 -9.84 21.92
C SER A 181 23.99 -9.43 23.28
N ARG A 182 24.34 -10.24 24.28
CA ARG A 182 24.21 -9.83 25.68
C ARG A 182 25.07 -8.59 25.89
N GLY A 183 24.41 -7.53 26.34
CA GLY A 183 24.91 -6.54 27.30
C GLY A 183 26.29 -5.93 27.07
N ARG A 184 26.31 -4.65 26.68
CA ARG A 184 27.11 -3.65 27.39
C ARG A 184 26.23 -2.44 27.66
N ARG A 185 25.91 -2.26 28.95
CA ARG A 185 25.44 -0.98 29.48
C ARG A 185 26.63 -0.03 29.42
N HIS A 186 26.51 1.08 28.72
CA HIS A 186 27.36 2.24 28.93
C HIS A 186 26.57 3.31 29.68
N PRO A 187 27.19 3.97 30.67
CA PRO A 187 26.49 4.90 31.56
C PRO A 187 26.14 6.20 30.84
N VAL A 188 24.95 6.71 31.16
CA VAL A 188 24.47 8.03 30.76
C VAL A 188 25.10 9.06 31.70
N SER A 189 25.67 10.12 31.14
CA SER A 189 25.77 11.41 31.86
C SER A 189 25.76 12.58 30.87
N PRO A 190 25.26 13.74 31.31
CA PRO A 190 24.54 14.68 30.46
C PRO A 190 25.41 15.87 30.05
N THR A 191 25.28 16.33 28.80
CA THR A 191 25.67 17.70 28.44
C THR A 191 24.98 18.12 27.15
N ALA A 192 24.27 19.24 27.21
CA ALA A 192 23.81 20.04 26.08
C ALA A 192 24.40 21.45 26.23
N PRO A 193 24.25 22.36 25.26
CA PRO A 193 24.43 22.22 23.81
C PRO A 193 25.46 23.27 23.30
N ARG A 194 26.02 23.07 22.10
CA ARG A 194 26.64 24.18 21.33
C ARG A 194 26.39 24.02 19.84
N HIS A 195 25.60 24.96 19.30
CA HIS A 195 25.63 25.35 17.88
C HIS A 195 27.00 25.98 17.56
N PRO A 196 27.48 25.86 16.32
CA PRO A 196 27.34 27.03 15.44
C PRO A 196 27.16 26.73 13.94
N ALA A 197 26.60 27.78 13.30
CA ALA A 197 26.89 28.31 11.98
C ALA A 197 26.48 27.59 10.68
N ARG A 198 25.65 28.32 9.94
CA ARG A 198 25.34 28.27 8.51
C ARG A 198 26.57 28.56 7.63
N ALA A 199 26.65 27.88 6.49
CA ALA A 199 27.12 28.32 5.16
C ALA A 199 26.92 27.13 4.19
N GLY A 200 26.54 27.22 2.91
CA GLY A 200 26.16 28.28 1.98
C GLY A 200 25.48 27.60 0.77
N CYS A 201 24.47 28.25 0.18
CA CYS A 201 24.52 28.83 -1.17
C CYS A 201 24.41 27.84 -2.35
N CYS A 202 23.19 27.64 -2.84
CA CYS A 202 22.91 27.37 -4.26
C CYS A 202 22.36 28.67 -4.90
N PRO A 203 22.77 29.04 -6.13
CA PRO A 203 22.24 30.21 -6.83
C PRO A 203 20.85 29.93 -7.44
N PRO A 204 19.99 30.95 -7.62
CA PRO A 204 18.70 30.81 -8.30
C PRO A 204 18.87 30.73 -9.84
N PRO A 205 17.93 30.10 -10.56
CA PRO A 205 17.96 30.03 -12.02
C PRO A 205 17.54 31.36 -12.67
N GLU A 206 18.29 31.76 -13.70
CA GLU A 206 17.99 32.88 -14.58
C GLU A 206 16.69 32.62 -15.38
N GLY A 207 15.77 33.58 -15.37
CA GLY A 207 14.57 33.56 -16.20
C GLY A 207 14.85 34.09 -17.61
N PRO A 208 14.03 33.73 -18.63
CA PRO A 208 14.20 34.24 -19.98
C PRO A 208 13.53 35.60 -20.15
N GLY A 209 14.22 36.51 -20.86
CA GLY A 209 13.64 37.70 -21.49
C GLY A 209 13.08 37.41 -22.88
#